data_AF-A0A7C1W3B2-F1
#
_entry.id   AF-A0A7C1W3B2-F1
#
_cell.length_a   1.000
_cell.length_b   1.000
_cell.length_c   1.000
_cell.angle_alpha   90.00
_cell.angle_beta   90.00
_cell.angle_gamma   90.00
#
_symmetry.space_group_name_H-M   'P 1'
#
loop_
_entity.id
_entity.type
_entity.pdbx_description
1 polymer ?
#
loop_
_entity_poly.entity_id
_entity_poly.type
_entity_poly.pdbx_seq_one_letter_code
_entity_poly.pdbx_strand_id
1 'polypeptide(L)' 'MKVKNVSIPIDIIIELLKKLNEEAKQEIFEKVFLEEDTTPLTIEEKREIEKAEKELKQGETISWPFGR' A
#
# COMPACT_ATOMS: atom_id res chain seq x y z
N MET A 1 25.45 -22.92 -9.61
CA MET A 1 24.12 -23.25 -10.19
C MET A 1 23.98 -22.52 -11.53
N LYS A 2 23.68 -23.22 -12.63
CA LYS A 2 23.36 -22.54 -13.91
C LYS A 2 21.95 -21.99 -13.80
N VAL A 3 21.81 -20.68 -13.65
CA VAL A 3 20.52 -20.00 -13.66
C VAL A 3 20.05 -19.93 -15.11
N LYS A 4 18.96 -20.63 -15.44
CA LYS A 4 18.32 -20.52 -16.75
C LYS A 4 17.27 -19.42 -16.64
N ASN A 5 17.46 -18.33 -17.38
CA ASN A 5 16.47 -17.26 -17.45
C ASN A 5 15.39 -17.67 -18.44
N VAL A 6 14.14 -17.71 -17.97
CA VAL A 6 12.96 -17.93 -18.80
C VAL A 6 12.24 -16.59 -18.93
N SER A 7 11.99 -16.16 -20.16
CA SER A 7 11.20 -14.96 -20.43
C SER A 7 9.73 -15.36 -20.46
N ILE A 8 8.93 -14.75 -19.58
CA ILE A 8 7.48 -14.91 -19.54
C ILE A 8 6.86 -13.56 -19.94
N PRO A 9 5.95 -13.53 -20.93
CA PRO A 9 5.19 -12.34 -21.26
C PRO A 9 4.40 -11.82 -20.05
N ILE A 10 4.47 -10.52 -19.79
CA ILE A 10 3.81 -9.89 -18.64
C ILE A 10 2.29 -10.08 -18.67
N ASP A 11 1.70 -10.16 -19.86
CA ASP A 11 0.26 -10.35 -20.05
C ASP A 11 -0.25 -11.65 -19.43
N ILE A 12 0.55 -12.72 -19.46
CA ILE A 12 0.20 -14.02 -18.86
C ILE A 12 0.15 -13.90 -17.34
N ILE A 13 1.08 -13.15 -16.75
CA ILE A 13 1.11 -12.88 -15.31
C ILE A 13 -0.12 -12.07 -14.90
N ILE A 14 -0.49 -11.06 -15.70
CA ILE A 14 -1.68 -10.24 -15.47
C ILE A 14 -2.96 -11.09 -15.55
N GLU A 15 -3.08 -11.99 -16.52
CA GLU A 15 -4.22 -12.91 -16.61
C GLU A 15 -4.31 -13.87 -15.42
N LEU A 16 -3.17 -14.37 -14.92
CA LEU A 16 -3.13 -15.21 -13.73
C LEU A 16 -3.61 -14.44 -12.50
N LEU A 17 -3.13 -13.21 -12.30
CA LEU A 17 -3.54 -12.35 -11.18
C LEU A 17 -5.04 -12.03 -11.24
N LYS A 18 -5.60 -11.77 -12.43
CA LYS A 18 -7.03 -11.51 -12.60
C LYS A 18 -7.92 -12.69 -12.19
N LYS A 19 -7.43 -13.92 -12.32
CA LYS A 19 -8.16 -15.15 -11.99
C LYS A 19 -8.12 -15.52 -10.50
N LEU A 20 -7.28 -14.87 -9.70
CA LEU A 20 -7.24 -15.07 -8.25
C LEU A 20 -8.51 -14.57 -7.58
N ASN A 21 -8.81 -15.09 -6.39
CA ASN A 21 -9.85 -14.52 -5.53
C ASN A 21 -9.35 -13.20 -4.93
N GLU A 22 -10.28 -12.39 -4.41
CA GLU A 22 -9.94 -11.06 -3.89
C GLU A 22 -8.97 -11.12 -2.70
N GLU A 23 -9.10 -12.12 -1.84
CA GLU A 23 -8.19 -12.35 -0.71
C GLU A 23 -6.74 -12.58 -1.17
N ALA A 24 -6.51 -13.46 -2.14
CA ALA A 24 -5.17 -13.72 -2.67
C ALA A 24 -4.62 -12.54 -3.48
N LYS A 25 -5.48 -11.78 -4.19
CA LYS A 25 -5.06 -10.53 -4.85
C LYS A 25 -4.56 -9.52 -3.83
N GLN A 26 -5.29 -9.37 -2.73
CA GLN A 26 -4.93 -8.43 -1.68
C GLN A 26 -3.63 -8.85 -0.96
N GLU A 27 -3.46 -10.13 -0.66
CA GLU A 27 -2.22 -10.65 -0.08
C GLU A 27 -1.01 -10.42 -0.99
N ILE A 28 -1.15 -10.65 -2.31
CA ILE A 28 -0.08 -10.38 -3.28
C ILE A 28 0.18 -8.88 -3.37
N PHE A 29 -0.86 -8.06 -3.34
CA PHE A 29 -0.72 -6.61 -3.36
C PHE A 29 0.09 -6.14 -2.14
N GLU A 30 -0.25 -6.62 -0.95
CA GLU A 30 0.45 -6.33 0.30
C GLU A 30 1.90 -6.81 0.31
N LYS A 31 2.19 -8.01 -0.20
CA LYS A 31 3.56 -8.56 -0.15
C LYS A 31 4.50 -8.01 -1.22
N VAL A 32 3.97 -7.61 -2.38
CA VAL A 32 4.78 -7.27 -3.55
C VAL A 32 4.84 -5.76 -3.76
N PHE A 33 3.78 -5.02 -3.45
CA PHE A 33 3.65 -3.60 -3.78
C PHE A 33 3.66 -2.68 -2.57
N LEU A 34 3.36 -3.19 -1.37
CA LEU A 34 3.50 -2.43 -0.13
C LEU A 34 4.90 -2.72 0.44
N GLU A 35 5.74 -1.69 0.39
CA GLU A 35 7.00 -1.67 1.13
C GLU A 35 6.77 -0.82 2.37
N GLU A 36 7.00 -1.40 3.55
CA GLU A 36 6.91 -0.66 4.80
C GLU A 36 8.08 0.34 4.86
N ASP A 37 7.75 1.62 4.69
CA ASP A 37 8.72 2.69 4.94
C ASP A 37 8.95 2.80 6.46
N THR A 38 10.09 2.27 6.89
CA THR A 38 10.54 2.31 8.29
C THR A 38 11.47 3.48 8.56
N THR A 39 11.65 4.39 7.59
CA THR A 39 12.49 5.57 7.79
C THR A 39 11.87 6.49 8.84
N PRO A 40 12.71 7.16 9.67
CA PRO A 40 12.20 8.11 10.64
C PRO A 40 11.49 9.27 9.94
N LEU A 41 10.33 9.66 10.47
CA LEU A 41 9.60 10.83 9.97
C LEU A 41 10.49 12.08 9.91
N THR A 42 10.42 12.77 8.79
CA THR A 42 10.98 14.08 8.55
C THR A 42 10.35 15.14 9.49
N ILE A 43 10.96 16.32 9.55
CA ILE A 43 10.45 17.43 10.38
C ILE A 43 9.10 17.90 9.84
N GLU A 44 8.96 17.92 8.52
CA GLU A 44 7.76 18.30 7.79
C GLU A 44 6.62 17.32 8.10
N GLU A 45 6.87 16.01 7.99
CA GLU A 45 5.85 15.00 8.30
C GLU A 45 5.39 15.06 9.76
N LYS A 46 6.32 15.25 10.70
CA LYS A 46 5.97 15.43 12.12
C LYS A 46 5.06 16.63 12.33
N ARG A 47 5.32 17.75 11.66
CA ARG A 47 4.47 18.96 11.74
C ARG A 47 3.08 18.72 11.16
N GLU A 48 2.98 18.01 10.05
CA GLU A 48 1.69 17.65 9.46
C GLU A 48 0.88 16.74 10.39
N ILE A 49 1.52 15.77 11.06
CA ILE A 49 0.85 14.93 12.07
C ILE A 49 0.35 15.79 13.24
N GLU A 50 1.19 16.67 13.80
CA GLU A 50 0.79 17.56 14.90
C GLU A 50 -0.39 18.47 14.51
N LYS A 51 -0.42 18.92 13.25
CA LYS A 51 -1.52 19.73 12.71
C LYS A 51 -2.79 18.90 12.59
N ALA A 52 -2.72 17.73 11.99
CA ALA A 52 -3.86 16.82 11.86
C ALA A 52 -4.45 16.43 13.22
N GLU A 53 -3.62 16.20 14.25
CA GLU A 53 -4.09 15.95 15.61
C GLU A 53 -4.85 17.14 16.21
N LYS A 54 -4.41 18.37 15.94
CA LYS A 54 -5.10 19.59 16.39
C LYS A 54 -6.44 19.74 15.69
N GLU A 55 -6.48 19.57 14.37
CA GLU A 55 -7.71 19.62 13.57
C GLU A 55 -8.72 18.56 14.05
N LEU A 56 -8.25 17.35 14.37
CA LEU A 56 -9.09 16.30 14.94
C LEU A 56 -9.67 16.70 16.29
N LYS A 57 -8.85 17.24 17.20
CA LYS A 57 -9.31 17.73 18.52
C LYS A 57 -10.29 18.90 18.40
N GLN A 58 -10.12 19.74 17.38
CA GLN A 58 -10.98 20.90 17.13
C GLN A 58 -12.26 20.55 16.36
N GLY A 59 -12.40 19.29 15.89
CA GLY A 59 -13.55 18.86 15.10
C GLY A 59 -13.56 19.45 13.68
N GLU A 60 -12.40 19.90 13.19
CA GLU A 60 -12.23 20.43 11.83
C GLU A 60 -12.00 19.31 10.80
N THR A 61 -12.02 18.05 11.25
CA THR A 61 -11.91 16.87 10.39
C THR A 61 -13.27 16.41 9.88
N ILE A 62 -13.27 15.81 8.68
CA ILE A 62 -14.45 15.13 8.13
C ILE A 62 -14.40 13.64 8.48
N SER A 63 -15.58 13.06 8.70
CA SER A 63 -15.69 11.61 8.83
C SER A 63 -15.35 10.94 7.50
N TRP A 64 -14.41 9.99 7.55
CA TRP A 64 -14.02 9.24 6.36
C TRP A 64 -15.16 8.31 5.92
N PRO A 65 -15.65 8.40 4.67
CA PRO A 65 -16.89 7.72 4.26
C PRO A 65 -16.74 6.22 4.00
N PHE A 66 -15.53 5.65 4.04
CA PHE A 66 -15.26 4.26 3.70
C PHE A 66 -14.46 3.55 4.81
N GLY A 67 -14.90 2.38 5.24
CA GLY A 67 -14.26 1.63 6.33
C GLY A 67 -14.90 1.94 7.69
N ARG A 68 -15.80 1.05 8.11
CA ARG A 68 -16.17 0.87 9.51
C ARG A 68 -15.34 -0.25 10.09
#